data_AF-A0A9Q1A339-F1
#
_entry.id   AF-A0A9Q1A339-F1
#
_cell.length_a   1.000
_cell.length_b   1.000
_cell.length_c   1.000
_cell.angle_alpha   90.00
_cell.angle_beta   90.00
_cell.angle_gamma   90.00
#
_symmetry.space_group_name_H-M   'P 1'
#
loop_
_entity.id
_entity.type
_entity.pdbx_description
1 polymer ?
#
loop_
_entity_poly.entity_id
_entity_poly.type
_entity_poly.pdbx_seq_one_letter_code
_entity_poly.pdbx_strand_id
1 'polypeptide(L)'
;MSTRDKSSGVRSNGAPSTTQEENCNYHTESRLSHPLLTESSPSADFLSEVRQDIEVPEDNFIGQETPSTSIRTSDQIDLLREQQKILSGEVALHSSALKRLSEEASRNPQNEEIQLEMKKLSDEIKVKNEQIALLEKHIADSIMASHNNTDNLEASQTIAELAAQLNEKSFELEVKTADNRVIQEQLNEKICECEGLQETIVSLKQQLSDALDSKQLSPLASYSQRISELKSFHAQHHGDKETAASKDRKEDLLLKAQATEIEELKQKADALTESKEQLETRNQKLAEESSYAKGLASAAAVELKALSEEVAKLMNHNERLTAELTALKNSPTQRRTGSAVRNGRRDNHMKRQDQAGAASELKREFAVSRERELQYEAALIEKDQRETELLREIEESKQRESYLENELANMWVIVAKLKKSQGGEMDGYETTRVAADGFGI
;
A
#
# COMPACT_ATOMS: atom_id res chain seq x y z
N MET A 1 35.49 35.40 -23.36
CA MET A 1 35.39 36.87 -23.22
C MET A 1 33.89 37.22 -23.27
N SER A 2 33.24 37.42 -22.12
CA SER A 2 32.70 38.71 -21.59
C SER A 2 31.71 39.40 -22.56
N THR A 3 30.42 39.65 -22.27
CA THR A 3 29.75 40.42 -21.17
C THR A 3 28.22 40.13 -21.28
N ARG A 4 27.38 39.91 -20.25
CA ARG A 4 26.83 40.68 -19.10
C ARG A 4 25.66 41.67 -19.39
N ASP A 5 24.49 41.36 -18.79
CA ASP A 5 23.33 42.14 -18.28
C ASP A 5 22.44 43.05 -19.17
N LYS A 6 21.09 42.84 -19.09
CA LYS A 6 20.09 43.82 -18.58
C LYS A 6 18.62 43.32 -18.59
N SER A 7 17.86 43.78 -17.58
CA SER A 7 16.47 43.48 -17.20
C SER A 7 15.39 44.35 -17.87
N SER A 8 14.14 43.87 -17.91
CA SER A 8 12.87 44.62 -17.66
C SER A 8 11.72 43.59 -17.62
N GLY A 9 10.65 43.61 -16.81
CA GLY A 9 10.10 44.63 -15.91
C GLY A 9 8.73 45.12 -16.40
N VAL A 10 7.63 44.37 -16.19
CA VAL A 10 6.25 44.92 -16.23
C VAL A 10 5.35 44.23 -15.18
N ARG A 11 4.78 45.07 -14.32
CA ARG A 11 3.67 44.83 -13.37
C ARG A 11 2.36 45.36 -13.96
N SER A 12 1.23 44.87 -13.43
CA SER A 12 -0.07 45.57 -13.14
C SER A 12 -1.25 44.66 -13.50
N ASN A 13 -2.43 44.64 -12.88
CA ASN A 13 -3.06 45.23 -11.68
C ASN A 13 -4.48 44.61 -11.60
N GLY A 14 -5.12 44.60 -10.42
CA GLY A 14 -6.59 44.69 -10.34
C GLY A 14 -7.29 43.80 -9.32
N ALA A 15 -7.47 44.31 -8.09
CA ALA A 15 -8.59 43.93 -7.21
C ALA A 15 -9.84 44.76 -7.55
N PRO A 16 -11.02 44.44 -7.00
CA PRO A 16 -11.54 45.33 -5.95
C PRO A 16 -12.30 44.63 -4.80
N SER A 17 -12.58 45.46 -3.79
CA SER A 17 -13.04 45.19 -2.43
C SER A 17 -14.54 44.92 -2.23
N THR A 18 -14.83 44.51 -0.99
CA THR A 18 -16.10 44.33 -0.27
C THR A 18 -17.06 45.54 -0.21
N THR A 19 -18.37 45.27 -0.14
CA THR A 19 -19.34 45.66 0.92
C THR A 19 -20.78 45.50 0.42
N GLN A 20 -21.64 44.77 1.16
CA GLN A 20 -23.01 45.21 1.44
C GLN A 20 -23.61 44.40 2.61
N GLU A 21 -23.91 45.13 3.68
CA GLU A 21 -24.79 44.74 4.77
C GLU A 21 -26.23 44.60 4.24
N GLU A 22 -26.94 43.56 4.67
CA GLU A 22 -28.39 43.68 4.86
C GLU A 22 -28.80 42.89 6.11
N ASN A 23 -29.37 43.68 7.03
CA ASN A 23 -29.81 43.38 8.37
C ASN A 23 -31.29 43.01 8.30
N CYS A 24 -31.66 41.80 8.73
CA CYS A 24 -33.02 41.47 9.15
C CYS A 24 -32.96 40.75 10.50
N ASN A 25 -33.32 41.53 11.51
CA ASN A 25 -33.36 41.22 12.92
C ASN A 25 -34.73 40.62 13.27
N TYR A 26 -34.79 39.43 13.87
CA TYR A 26 -35.91 39.01 14.72
C TYR A 26 -35.41 38.20 15.93
N HIS A 27 -35.46 38.85 17.08
CA HIS A 27 -35.47 38.25 18.42
C HIS A 27 -36.71 37.38 18.62
N THR A 28 -36.58 36.28 19.38
CA THR A 28 -37.33 35.95 20.62
C THR A 28 -36.95 34.51 21.04
N GLU A 29 -36.20 34.35 22.12
CA GLU A 29 -36.65 34.05 23.49
C GLU A 29 -36.68 32.56 23.84
N SER A 30 -35.74 32.25 24.75
CA SER A 30 -35.78 31.12 25.67
C SER A 30 -37.04 31.16 26.53
N ARG A 31 -37.76 30.04 26.61
CA ARG A 31 -38.78 29.79 27.64
C ARG A 31 -38.57 28.39 28.23
N LEU A 32 -37.94 28.40 29.40
CA LEU A 32 -38.34 27.70 30.64
C LEU A 32 -39.31 26.52 30.47
N SER A 33 -38.89 25.33 30.91
CA SER A 33 -39.66 24.43 31.79
C SER A 33 -38.79 23.26 32.31
N HIS A 34 -38.34 23.37 33.57
CA HIS A 34 -38.25 22.22 34.49
C HIS A 34 -39.68 21.81 34.87
N PRO A 35 -40.01 20.53 35.19
CA PRO A 35 -39.58 19.83 36.43
C PRO A 35 -39.35 18.31 36.22
N LEU A 36 -38.97 17.42 37.15
CA LEU A 36 -38.80 17.42 38.60
C LEU A 36 -37.85 16.27 38.97
N LEU A 37 -37.18 16.45 40.11
CA LEU A 37 -36.52 15.45 40.93
C LEU A 37 -37.39 14.20 41.19
N THR A 38 -36.75 13.04 41.25
CA THR A 38 -37.08 12.03 42.26
C THR A 38 -35.79 11.36 42.72
N GLU A 39 -35.36 11.77 43.92
CA GLU A 39 -34.45 11.03 44.78
C GLU A 39 -35.03 9.66 45.10
N SER A 40 -34.22 8.60 45.03
CA SER A 40 -34.12 7.62 46.13
C SER A 40 -32.90 6.72 45.90
N SER A 41 -31.85 6.93 46.69
CA SER A 41 -31.01 5.81 47.16
C SER A 41 -31.75 5.13 48.31
N PRO A 42 -31.48 3.84 48.55
CA PRO A 42 -30.89 3.53 49.85
C PRO A 42 -29.73 2.53 49.78
N SER A 43 -28.86 2.73 50.75
CA SER A 43 -27.66 1.99 51.11
C SER A 43 -27.93 0.63 51.77
N ALA A 44 -26.91 -0.24 51.66
CA ALA A 44 -26.45 -1.23 52.63
C ALA A 44 -27.44 -2.30 53.14
N ASP A 45 -27.10 -3.58 52.89
CA ASP A 45 -27.04 -4.60 53.94
C ASP A 45 -26.18 -5.79 53.49
N PHE A 46 -25.29 -6.19 54.39
CA PHE A 46 -24.41 -7.35 54.33
C PHE A 46 -25.06 -8.55 55.04
N LEU A 47 -24.71 -9.76 54.57
CA LEU A 47 -24.80 -11.10 55.22
C LEU A 47 -26.11 -11.92 55.12
N SER A 48 -26.03 -13.07 54.43
CA SER A 48 -26.02 -14.43 55.02
C SER A 48 -26.11 -15.47 53.88
N GLU A 49 -25.08 -16.27 53.64
CA GLU A 49 -24.82 -17.61 54.22
C GLU A 49 -25.77 -18.71 53.73
N VAL A 50 -25.30 -19.50 52.75
CA VAL A 50 -25.71 -20.90 52.53
C VAL A 50 -24.48 -21.71 52.09
N ARG A 51 -24.09 -22.67 52.93
CA ARG A 51 -23.16 -23.77 52.62
C ARG A 51 -23.81 -24.81 51.71
N GLN A 52 -23.00 -25.40 50.82
CA GLN A 52 -22.94 -26.82 50.38
C GLN A 52 -21.84 -26.85 49.29
N ASP A 53 -20.59 -27.25 49.57
CA ASP A 53 -20.05 -28.61 49.70
C ASP A 53 -20.50 -29.56 48.57
N ILE A 54 -19.61 -29.85 47.61
CA ILE A 54 -19.39 -31.11 46.84
C ILE A 54 -18.38 -30.85 45.69
N GLU A 55 -17.53 -31.85 45.46
CA GLU A 55 -16.31 -31.94 44.62
C GLU A 55 -16.43 -31.61 43.11
N VAL A 56 -15.44 -30.85 42.61
CA VAL A 56 -14.57 -30.99 41.40
C VAL A 56 -15.10 -31.90 40.25
N PRO A 57 -15.13 -31.44 38.97
CA PRO A 57 -13.93 -31.46 38.11
C PRO A 57 -13.64 -30.20 37.28
N GLU A 58 -12.34 -29.98 37.08
CA GLU A 58 -11.71 -29.05 36.13
C GLU A 58 -12.45 -28.99 34.79
N ASP A 59 -12.80 -27.79 34.35
CA ASP A 59 -12.70 -27.49 32.92
C ASP A 59 -12.37 -26.02 32.67
N ASN A 60 -11.52 -25.86 31.67
CA ASN A 60 -10.93 -24.62 31.21
C ASN A 60 -12.00 -23.71 30.61
N PHE A 61 -12.24 -22.53 31.17
CA PHE A 61 -12.85 -21.45 30.40
C PHE A 61 -12.13 -20.11 30.64
N ILE A 62 -11.42 -19.72 29.59
CA ILE A 62 -10.89 -18.39 29.32
C ILE A 62 -12.09 -17.43 29.30
N GLY A 63 -12.29 -16.72 30.40
CA GLY A 63 -13.22 -15.61 30.55
C GLY A 63 -12.49 -14.30 30.29
N GLN A 64 -12.67 -13.82 29.07
CA GLN A 64 -12.25 -12.55 28.52
C GLN A 64 -12.58 -11.36 29.44
N GLU A 65 -11.56 -10.73 30.03
CA GLU A 65 -11.66 -9.35 30.49
C GLU A 65 -10.41 -8.57 30.10
N THR A 66 -10.58 -7.62 29.18
CA THR A 66 -9.81 -6.37 29.20
C THR A 66 -10.80 -5.23 29.31
N PRO A 67 -10.55 -4.32 30.24
CA PRO A 67 -10.24 -2.97 29.82
C PRO A 67 -8.82 -2.59 30.27
N SER A 68 -8.00 -2.32 29.27
CA SER A 68 -6.77 -1.51 29.25
C SER A 68 -6.33 -0.85 30.56
N THR A 69 -5.56 -1.58 31.35
CA THR A 69 -4.22 -1.16 31.75
C THR A 69 -3.32 -2.37 31.56
N SER A 70 -2.57 -2.42 30.46
CA SER A 70 -1.45 -3.35 30.34
C SER A 70 -0.42 -2.96 31.39
N ILE A 71 -0.61 -3.45 32.62
CA ILE A 71 0.41 -3.39 33.68
C ILE A 71 1.59 -4.12 33.06
N ARG A 72 2.73 -3.43 32.88
CA ARG A 72 3.91 -4.08 32.29
C ARG A 72 4.26 -5.27 33.18
N THR A 73 4.75 -6.35 32.59
CA THR A 73 5.19 -7.53 33.36
C THR A 73 6.20 -7.16 34.46
N SER A 74 6.99 -6.10 34.24
CA SER A 74 7.83 -5.46 35.26
C SER A 74 7.03 -4.94 36.46
N ASP A 75 5.95 -4.21 36.22
CA ASP A 75 5.12 -3.58 37.24
C ASP A 75 4.36 -4.66 38.05
N GLN A 76 4.01 -5.78 37.41
CA GLN A 76 3.43 -6.95 38.08
C GLN A 76 4.45 -7.65 39.00
N ILE A 77 5.70 -7.82 38.54
CA ILE A 77 6.78 -8.38 39.37
C ILE A 77 7.09 -7.46 40.55
N ASP A 78 7.10 -6.14 40.34
CA ASP A 78 7.35 -5.16 41.39
C ASP A 78 6.24 -5.15 42.46
N LEU A 79 4.97 -5.33 42.05
CA LEU A 79 3.86 -5.50 42.99
C LEU A 79 4.03 -6.74 43.87
N LEU A 80 4.40 -7.88 43.28
CA LEU A 80 4.64 -9.13 44.01
C LEU A 80 5.81 -8.98 45.00
N ARG A 81 6.86 -8.26 44.62
CA ARG A 81 8.00 -7.95 45.51
C ARG A 81 7.58 -7.06 46.69
N GLU A 82 6.74 -6.06 46.46
CA GLU A 82 6.26 -5.23 47.56
C GLU A 82 5.34 -6.03 48.51
N GLN A 83 4.51 -6.94 47.98
CA GLN A 83 3.73 -7.87 48.82
C GLN A 83 4.61 -8.80 49.67
N GLN A 84 5.65 -9.39 49.07
CA GLN A 84 6.64 -10.21 49.80
C GLN A 84 7.31 -9.41 50.92
N LYS A 85 7.64 -8.14 50.66
CA LYS A 85 8.27 -7.23 51.62
C LYS A 85 7.33 -6.85 52.77
N ILE A 86 6.05 -6.64 52.50
CA ILE A 86 5.03 -6.40 53.54
C ILE A 86 4.91 -7.63 54.44
N LEU A 87 4.73 -8.83 53.87
CA LEU A 87 4.63 -10.08 54.64
C LEU A 87 5.88 -10.36 55.47
N SER A 88 7.07 -10.09 54.91
CA SER A 88 8.33 -10.20 55.65
C SER A 88 8.39 -9.25 56.85
N GLY A 89 7.86 -8.03 56.70
CA GLY A 89 7.71 -7.07 57.79
C GLY A 89 6.75 -7.57 58.88
N GLU A 90 5.61 -8.15 58.49
CA GLU A 90 4.65 -8.74 59.43
C GLU A 90 5.24 -9.94 60.19
N VAL A 91 5.96 -10.83 59.51
CA VAL A 91 6.67 -11.95 60.14
C VAL A 91 7.69 -11.42 61.16
N ALA A 92 8.42 -10.34 60.83
CA ALA A 92 9.36 -9.73 61.77
C ALA A 92 8.64 -9.15 63.01
N LEU A 93 7.48 -8.51 62.84
CA LEU A 93 6.66 -7.99 63.93
C LEU A 93 6.13 -9.13 64.82
N HIS A 94 5.55 -10.17 64.22
CA HIS A 94 5.05 -11.34 64.95
C HIS A 94 6.20 -12.06 65.68
N SER A 95 7.37 -12.17 65.06
CA SER A 95 8.56 -12.77 65.68
C SER A 95 9.05 -11.95 66.88
N SER A 96 8.99 -10.61 66.79
CA SER A 96 9.34 -9.73 67.91
C SER A 96 8.34 -9.83 69.06
N ALA A 97 7.03 -9.85 68.76
CA ALA A 97 5.97 -10.05 69.75
C ALA A 97 6.09 -11.42 70.43
N LEU A 98 6.32 -12.48 69.64
CA LEU A 98 6.55 -13.83 70.14
C LEU A 98 7.78 -13.88 71.07
N LYS A 99 8.87 -13.19 70.72
CA LYS A 99 10.05 -13.11 71.59
C LYS A 99 9.75 -12.44 72.93
N ARG A 100 8.99 -11.33 72.93
CA ARG A 100 8.57 -10.65 74.16
C ARG A 100 7.66 -11.53 75.03
N LEU A 101 6.69 -12.21 74.43
CA LEU A 101 5.81 -13.13 75.16
C LEU A 101 6.58 -14.34 75.70
N SER A 102 7.58 -14.83 74.97
CA SER A 102 8.50 -15.88 75.44
C SER A 102 9.31 -15.42 76.65
N GLU A 103 9.84 -14.19 76.63
CA GLU A 103 10.53 -13.59 77.76
C GLU A 103 9.60 -13.41 78.98
N GLU A 104 8.34 -13.02 78.77
CA GLU A 104 7.34 -12.90 79.84
C GLU A 104 6.89 -14.26 80.40
N ALA A 105 6.69 -15.26 79.54
CA ALA A 105 6.38 -16.64 79.95
C ALA A 105 7.49 -17.25 80.81
N SER A 106 8.76 -16.88 80.55
CA SER A 106 9.91 -17.31 81.36
C SER A 106 9.88 -16.75 82.79
N ARG A 107 9.23 -15.59 82.99
CA ARG A 107 9.05 -14.94 84.30
C ARG A 107 7.77 -15.39 85.01
N ASN A 108 6.75 -15.81 84.26
CA ASN A 108 5.47 -16.29 84.81
C ASN A 108 4.98 -17.57 84.09
N PRO A 109 5.51 -18.75 84.44
CA PRO A 109 5.27 -19.99 83.70
C PRO A 109 3.86 -20.58 83.90
N GLN A 110 3.09 -20.12 84.89
CA GLN A 110 1.71 -20.59 85.11
C GLN A 110 0.64 -19.82 84.33
N ASN A 111 1.04 -18.78 83.58
CA ASN A 111 0.09 -18.01 82.79
C ASN A 111 -0.23 -18.73 81.47
N GLU A 112 -1.33 -19.51 81.48
CA GLU A 112 -1.83 -20.25 80.32
C GLU A 112 -2.20 -19.34 79.14
N GLU A 113 -2.62 -18.10 79.40
CA GLU A 113 -3.00 -17.11 78.38
C GLU A 113 -1.81 -16.73 77.49
N ILE A 114 -0.63 -16.51 78.08
CA ILE A 114 0.60 -16.19 77.36
C ILE A 114 1.04 -17.38 76.49
N GLN A 115 0.92 -18.60 77.01
CA GLN A 115 1.29 -19.80 76.24
C GLN A 115 0.37 -19.99 75.02
N LEU A 116 -0.92 -19.69 75.16
CA LEU A 116 -1.88 -19.76 74.06
C LEU A 116 -1.57 -18.69 72.99
N GLU A 117 -1.28 -17.45 73.40
CA GLU A 117 -0.92 -16.36 72.49
C GLU A 117 0.41 -16.64 71.74
N MET A 118 1.40 -17.22 72.42
CA MET A 118 2.65 -17.66 71.79
C MET A 118 2.41 -18.73 70.71
N LYS A 119 1.55 -19.71 71.00
CA LYS A 119 1.20 -20.75 70.03
C LYS A 119 0.51 -20.15 68.81
N LYS A 120 -0.43 -19.23 69.01
CA LYS A 120 -1.13 -18.51 67.94
C LYS A 120 -0.16 -17.72 67.05
N LEU A 121 0.72 -16.91 67.63
CA LEU A 121 1.72 -16.15 66.87
C LEU A 121 2.71 -17.05 66.13
N SER A 122 3.10 -18.18 66.72
CA SER A 122 3.94 -19.19 66.05
C SER A 122 3.25 -19.76 64.82
N ASP A 123 1.96 -20.10 64.93
CA ASP A 123 1.21 -20.66 63.80
C ASP A 123 0.97 -19.60 62.71
N GLU A 124 0.69 -18.34 63.07
CA GLU A 124 0.61 -17.22 62.12
C GLU A 124 1.94 -16.94 61.40
N ILE A 125 3.08 -17.04 62.10
CA ILE A 125 4.42 -16.92 61.48
C ILE A 125 4.64 -18.03 60.44
N LYS A 126 4.24 -19.26 60.74
CA LYS A 126 4.37 -20.38 59.79
C LYS A 126 3.55 -20.14 58.52
N VAL A 127 2.26 -19.76 58.68
CA VAL A 127 1.38 -19.47 57.54
C VAL A 127 1.93 -18.33 56.68
N LYS A 128 2.40 -17.24 57.29
CA LYS A 128 2.99 -16.12 56.54
C LYS A 128 4.31 -16.48 55.86
N ASN A 129 5.14 -17.33 56.48
CA ASN A 129 6.36 -17.85 55.83
C ASN A 129 6.03 -18.72 54.61
N GLU A 130 4.99 -19.55 54.68
CA GLU A 130 4.50 -20.33 53.54
C GLU A 130 4.00 -19.41 52.41
N GLN A 131 3.28 -18.33 52.76
CA GLN A 131 2.84 -17.33 51.79
C GLN A 131 4.01 -16.59 51.12
N ILE A 132 5.06 -16.25 51.88
CA ILE A 132 6.30 -15.66 51.34
C ILE A 132 6.94 -16.63 50.34
N ALA A 133 7.07 -17.91 50.68
CA ALA A 133 7.65 -18.92 49.79
C ALA A 133 6.84 -19.10 48.49
N LEU A 134 5.50 -19.03 48.56
CA LEU A 134 4.65 -19.07 47.37
C LEU A 134 4.84 -17.84 46.48
N LEU A 135 4.94 -16.64 47.06
CA LEU A 135 5.21 -15.41 46.32
C LEU A 135 6.60 -15.43 45.68
N GLU A 136 7.62 -15.90 46.39
CA GLU A 136 8.99 -16.06 45.87
C GLU A 136 9.00 -16.98 44.65
N LYS A 137 8.31 -18.12 44.74
CA LYS A 137 8.14 -19.04 43.62
C LYS A 137 7.44 -18.36 42.43
N HIS A 138 6.34 -17.66 42.68
CA HIS A 138 5.59 -16.97 41.64
C HIS A 138 6.40 -15.87 40.93
N ILE A 139 7.22 -15.13 41.68
CA ILE A 139 8.16 -14.14 41.12
C ILE A 139 9.18 -14.83 40.21
N ALA A 140 9.76 -15.96 40.64
CA ALA A 140 10.72 -16.72 39.85
C ALA A 140 10.10 -17.26 38.54
N ASP A 141 8.92 -17.86 38.63
CA ASP A 141 8.19 -18.41 37.48
C ASP A 141 7.83 -17.32 36.46
N SER A 142 7.39 -16.15 36.95
CA SER A 142 7.03 -15.00 36.09
C SER A 142 8.25 -14.41 35.37
N ILE A 143 9.41 -14.33 36.04
CA ILE A 143 10.67 -13.89 35.42
C ILE A 143 11.10 -14.86 34.30
N MET A 144 11.08 -16.16 34.57
CA MET A 144 11.43 -17.18 33.57
C MET A 144 10.49 -17.15 32.37
N ALA A 145 9.18 -17.02 32.61
CA ALA A 145 8.20 -16.88 31.55
C ALA A 145 8.45 -15.64 30.68
N SER A 146 8.83 -14.51 31.29
CA SER A 146 9.16 -13.28 30.54
C SER A 146 10.38 -13.46 29.63
N HIS A 147 11.42 -14.16 30.09
CA HIS A 147 12.65 -14.39 29.33
C HIS A 147 12.41 -15.28 28.10
N ASN A 148 11.61 -16.34 28.25
CA ASN A 148 11.27 -17.20 27.12
C ASN A 148 10.47 -16.46 26.03
N ASN A 149 9.68 -15.46 26.41
CA ASN A 149 8.95 -14.63 25.46
C ASN A 149 9.87 -13.63 24.74
N THR A 150 10.87 -13.07 25.42
CA THR A 150 11.85 -12.19 24.77
C THR A 150 12.75 -12.94 23.80
N ASP A 151 13.21 -14.14 24.16
CA ASP A 151 14.04 -14.98 23.29
C ASP A 151 13.28 -15.39 22.01
N ASN A 152 11.99 -15.72 22.14
CA ASN A 152 11.13 -16.00 20.99
C ASN A 152 10.86 -14.77 20.11
N LEU A 153 10.77 -13.57 20.71
CA LEU A 153 10.61 -12.33 19.96
C LEU A 153 11.89 -11.99 19.17
N GLU A 154 13.05 -12.15 19.78
CA GLU A 154 14.36 -11.96 19.13
C GLU A 154 14.58 -12.98 18.01
N ALA A 155 14.23 -14.25 18.23
CA ALA A 155 14.24 -15.28 17.19
C ALA A 155 13.27 -14.93 16.03
N SER A 156 12.08 -14.42 16.35
CA SER A 156 11.11 -13.99 15.32
C SER A 156 11.62 -12.79 14.52
N GLN A 157 12.28 -11.85 15.18
CA GLN A 157 12.88 -10.68 14.54
C GLN A 157 14.02 -11.08 13.60
N THR A 158 14.93 -11.95 14.04
CA THR A 158 16.03 -12.45 13.20
C THR A 158 15.54 -13.23 11.98
N ILE A 159 14.45 -14.01 12.13
CA ILE A 159 13.80 -14.69 11.00
C ILE A 159 13.22 -13.66 10.01
N ALA A 160 12.57 -12.61 10.50
CA ALA A 160 12.03 -11.55 9.64
C ALA A 160 13.14 -10.81 8.87
N GLU A 161 14.26 -10.53 9.52
CA GLU A 161 15.44 -9.91 8.89
C GLU A 161 16.05 -10.82 7.81
N LEU A 162 16.21 -12.11 8.08
CA LEU A 162 16.70 -13.07 7.09
C LEU A 162 15.74 -13.24 5.90
N ALA A 163 14.43 -13.23 6.16
CA ALA A 163 13.42 -13.27 5.10
C ALA A 163 13.49 -12.02 4.20
N ALA A 164 13.70 -10.84 4.80
CA ALA A 164 13.89 -9.60 4.04
C ALA A 164 15.16 -9.65 3.17
N GLN A 165 16.28 -10.13 3.71
CA GLN A 165 17.53 -10.29 2.94
C GLN A 165 17.39 -11.32 1.80
N LEU A 166 16.67 -12.42 2.04
CA LEU A 166 16.39 -13.41 1.00
C LEU A 166 15.58 -12.80 -0.15
N ASN A 167 14.55 -12.01 0.19
CA ASN A 167 13.73 -11.32 -0.80
C ASN A 167 14.54 -10.29 -1.60
N GLU A 168 15.39 -9.51 -0.93
CA GLU A 168 16.30 -8.57 -1.59
C GLU A 168 17.25 -9.28 -2.56
N LYS A 169 17.86 -10.40 -2.14
CA LYS A 169 18.75 -11.20 -2.99
C LYS A 169 18.01 -11.86 -4.14
N SER A 170 16.77 -12.30 -3.93
CA SER A 170 15.92 -12.84 -4.99
C SER A 170 15.63 -11.78 -6.05
N PHE A 171 15.29 -10.56 -5.63
CA PHE A 171 15.05 -9.44 -6.54
C PHE A 171 16.32 -9.05 -7.30
N GLU A 172 17.48 -8.98 -6.64
CA GLU A 172 18.76 -8.70 -7.29
C GLU A 172 19.08 -9.74 -8.38
N LEU A 173 18.79 -11.02 -8.13
CA LEU A 173 18.97 -12.09 -9.11
C LEU A 173 17.99 -12.00 -10.27
N GLU A 174 16.74 -11.62 -10.02
CA GLU A 174 15.75 -11.39 -11.06
C GLU A 174 16.16 -10.25 -11.99
N VAL A 175 16.63 -9.12 -11.44
CA VAL A 175 17.16 -8.00 -12.22
C VAL A 175 18.35 -8.45 -13.08
N LYS A 176 19.33 -9.14 -12.50
CA LYS A 176 20.48 -9.67 -13.26
C LYS A 176 20.05 -10.65 -14.35
N THR A 177 19.00 -11.43 -14.11
CA THR A 177 18.47 -12.40 -15.08
C THR A 177 17.78 -11.67 -16.24
N ALA A 178 17.03 -10.60 -15.97
CA ALA A 178 16.46 -9.74 -16.98
C ALA A 178 17.53 -9.04 -17.82
N ASP A 179 18.58 -8.49 -17.19
CA ASP A 179 19.71 -7.87 -17.91
C ASP A 179 20.42 -8.88 -18.83
N ASN A 180 20.71 -10.09 -18.32
CA ASN A 180 21.29 -11.15 -19.13
C ASN A 180 20.41 -11.51 -20.33
N ARG A 181 19.09 -11.54 -20.14
CA ARG A 181 18.13 -11.78 -21.23
C ARG A 181 18.18 -10.68 -22.29
N VAL A 182 18.21 -9.41 -21.88
CA VAL A 182 18.32 -8.26 -22.80
C VAL A 182 19.62 -8.33 -23.60
N ILE A 183 20.74 -8.63 -22.95
CA ILE A 183 22.04 -8.80 -23.63
C ILE A 183 21.96 -9.92 -24.67
N GLN A 184 21.29 -11.03 -24.34
CA GLN A 184 21.13 -12.15 -25.26
C GLN A 184 20.21 -11.81 -26.44
N GLU A 185 19.15 -11.04 -26.21
CA GLU A 185 18.26 -10.53 -27.27
C GLU A 185 19.03 -9.58 -28.23
N GLN A 186 19.81 -8.65 -27.69
CA GLN A 186 20.66 -7.75 -28.49
C GLN A 186 21.71 -8.52 -29.31
N LEU A 187 22.31 -9.56 -28.72
CA LEU A 187 23.26 -10.41 -29.43
C LEU A 187 22.58 -11.13 -30.60
N ASN A 188 21.39 -11.70 -30.38
CA ASN A 188 20.62 -12.37 -31.44
C ASN A 188 20.21 -11.41 -32.54
N GLU A 189 19.76 -10.20 -32.19
CA GLU A 189 19.45 -9.15 -33.18
C GLU A 189 20.66 -8.83 -34.06
N LYS A 190 21.85 -8.67 -33.45
CA LYS A 190 23.08 -8.43 -34.19
C LYS A 190 23.50 -9.61 -35.06
N ILE A 191 23.24 -10.84 -34.63
CA ILE A 191 23.45 -12.04 -35.45
C ILE A 191 22.55 -11.99 -36.69
N CYS A 192 21.26 -11.74 -36.53
CA CYS A 192 20.32 -11.63 -37.65
C CYS A 192 20.69 -10.49 -38.62
N GLU A 193 21.13 -9.33 -38.11
CA GLU A 193 21.61 -8.24 -38.95
C GLU A 193 22.85 -8.66 -39.77
N CYS A 194 23.80 -9.36 -39.13
CA CYS A 194 24.98 -9.89 -39.82
C CYS A 194 24.60 -10.92 -40.89
N GLU A 195 23.65 -11.81 -40.61
CA GLU A 195 23.12 -12.79 -41.57
C GLU A 195 22.48 -12.08 -42.78
N GLY A 196 21.62 -11.09 -42.54
CA GLY A 196 21.01 -10.29 -43.61
C GLY A 196 22.05 -9.54 -44.46
N LEU A 197 23.06 -8.92 -43.82
CA LEU A 197 24.16 -8.30 -44.55
C LEU A 197 24.95 -9.35 -45.37
N GLN A 198 25.17 -10.54 -44.82
CA GLN A 198 25.84 -11.61 -45.53
C GLN A 198 25.04 -12.09 -46.76
N GLU A 199 23.72 -12.20 -46.66
CA GLU A 199 22.83 -12.48 -47.79
C GLU A 199 22.87 -11.39 -48.86
N THR A 200 22.90 -10.10 -48.48
CA THR A 200 23.05 -9.01 -49.45
C THR A 200 24.40 -9.05 -50.14
N ILE A 201 25.49 -9.36 -49.42
CA ILE A 201 26.82 -9.54 -49.99
C ILE A 201 26.82 -10.69 -50.99
N VAL A 202 26.18 -11.82 -50.66
CA VAL A 202 26.04 -12.97 -51.57
C VAL A 202 25.24 -12.57 -52.81
N SER A 203 24.11 -11.87 -52.64
CA SER A 203 23.27 -11.38 -53.74
C SER A 203 24.01 -10.42 -54.66
N LEU A 204 24.75 -9.46 -54.11
CA LEU A 204 25.58 -8.52 -54.87
C LEU A 204 26.73 -9.22 -55.59
N LYS A 205 27.37 -10.22 -54.97
CA LYS A 205 28.39 -11.05 -55.63
C LYS A 205 27.80 -11.87 -56.78
N GLN A 206 26.59 -12.39 -56.63
CA GLN A 206 25.89 -13.10 -57.70
C GLN A 206 25.56 -12.14 -58.85
N GLN A 207 24.97 -10.97 -58.56
CA GLN A 207 24.69 -9.94 -59.57
C GLN A 207 25.95 -9.48 -60.32
N LEU A 208 27.08 -9.33 -59.61
CA LEU A 208 28.37 -9.02 -60.24
C LEU A 208 28.83 -10.14 -61.16
N SER A 209 28.74 -11.41 -60.73
CA SER A 209 29.08 -12.56 -61.56
C SER A 209 28.17 -12.65 -62.79
N ASP A 210 26.86 -12.52 -62.61
CA ASP A 210 25.86 -12.52 -63.70
C ASP A 210 26.09 -11.37 -64.68
N ALA A 211 26.46 -10.18 -64.19
CA ALA A 211 26.81 -9.04 -65.04
C ALA A 211 28.13 -9.27 -65.80
N LEU A 212 29.07 -10.01 -65.21
CA LEU A 212 30.36 -10.34 -65.82
C LEU A 212 30.20 -11.42 -66.90
N ASP A 213 29.40 -12.45 -66.63
CA ASP A 213 29.00 -13.50 -67.57
C ASP A 213 28.11 -12.94 -68.69
N SER A 214 27.18 -12.04 -68.34
CA SER A 214 26.42 -11.22 -69.28
C SER A 214 27.33 -10.38 -70.15
N LYS A 215 28.43 -9.81 -69.63
CA LYS A 215 29.42 -9.06 -70.43
C LYS A 215 30.20 -9.98 -71.37
N GLN A 216 30.51 -11.20 -70.94
CA GLN A 216 31.10 -12.24 -71.81
C GLN A 216 30.10 -12.72 -72.88
N LEU A 217 28.80 -12.70 -72.58
CA LEU A 217 27.69 -13.06 -73.49
C LEU A 217 27.09 -11.85 -74.24
N SER A 218 27.50 -10.61 -73.91
CA SER A 218 26.94 -9.40 -74.53
C SER A 218 27.53 -9.19 -75.92
N PRO A 219 26.80 -8.52 -76.82
CA PRO A 219 26.97 -8.65 -78.26
C PRO A 219 28.29 -8.15 -78.84
N LEU A 220 29.33 -7.81 -78.09
CA LEU A 220 30.59 -7.32 -78.67
C LEU A 220 31.36 -8.43 -79.40
N ALA A 221 31.37 -9.66 -78.85
CA ALA A 221 31.86 -10.84 -79.57
C ALA A 221 30.94 -11.20 -80.75
N SER A 222 29.63 -11.05 -80.55
CA SER A 222 28.62 -11.25 -81.61
C SER A 222 28.68 -10.16 -82.70
N TYR A 223 29.15 -8.94 -82.40
CA TYR A 223 29.28 -7.84 -83.36
C TYR A 223 30.48 -8.08 -84.29
N SER A 224 31.58 -8.64 -83.77
CA SER A 224 32.73 -9.01 -84.60
C SER A 224 32.39 -10.14 -85.59
N GLN A 225 31.58 -11.11 -85.14
CA GLN A 225 31.12 -12.21 -85.99
C GLN A 225 30.02 -11.76 -86.98
N ARG A 226 29.09 -10.93 -86.53
CA ARG A 226 27.98 -10.40 -87.35
C ARG A 226 28.44 -9.33 -88.36
N ILE A 227 29.52 -8.60 -88.11
CA ILE A 227 30.14 -7.70 -89.10
C ILE A 227 30.84 -8.51 -90.22
N SER A 228 31.37 -9.69 -89.92
CA SER A 228 31.94 -10.59 -90.94
C SER A 228 30.83 -11.25 -91.79
N GLU A 229 29.69 -11.58 -91.18
CA GLU A 229 28.51 -12.11 -91.88
C GLU A 229 27.76 -11.04 -92.70
N LEU A 230 27.74 -9.77 -92.25
CA LEU A 230 27.08 -8.68 -92.97
C LEU A 230 27.79 -8.29 -94.29
N LYS A 231 29.07 -8.65 -94.45
CA LYS A 231 29.77 -8.53 -95.74
C LYS A 231 29.42 -9.65 -96.73
N SER A 232 28.81 -10.76 -96.32
CA SER A 232 28.37 -11.82 -97.25
C SER A 232 26.90 -11.70 -97.66
N PHE A 233 26.07 -11.00 -96.89
CA PHE A 233 24.62 -10.87 -97.14
C PHE A 233 24.16 -9.60 -97.86
N HIS A 234 25.07 -8.75 -98.37
CA HIS A 234 24.67 -7.66 -99.28
C HIS A 234 24.26 -8.16 -100.68
N ALA A 235 24.32 -9.48 -100.90
CA ALA A 235 23.56 -10.14 -101.95
C ALA A 235 22.30 -10.78 -101.34
N GLN A 236 21.13 -10.40 -101.86
CA GLN A 236 19.79 -10.97 -101.61
C GLN A 236 18.94 -10.37 -100.48
N HIS A 237 18.06 -9.47 -100.92
CA HIS A 237 16.59 -9.59 -100.87
C HIS A 237 15.85 -9.82 -99.53
N HIS A 238 15.02 -8.82 -99.20
CA HIS A 238 13.57 -8.90 -98.89
C HIS A 238 13.07 -9.70 -97.67
N GLY A 239 12.19 -9.05 -96.89
CA GLY A 239 11.07 -9.73 -96.23
C GLY A 239 10.67 -9.19 -94.86
N ASP A 240 9.95 -8.08 -94.82
CA ASP A 240 9.12 -7.70 -93.67
C ASP A 240 8.02 -8.74 -93.42
N LYS A 241 7.87 -9.20 -92.16
CA LYS A 241 6.61 -9.51 -91.43
C LYS A 241 6.81 -10.66 -90.42
N GLU A 242 7.24 -10.35 -89.18
CA GLU A 242 6.89 -11.16 -87.99
C GLU A 242 7.32 -10.50 -86.65
N THR A 243 6.86 -9.29 -86.31
CA THR A 243 7.33 -8.59 -85.08
C THR A 243 6.25 -8.00 -84.18
N ALA A 244 4.97 -8.11 -84.53
CA ALA A 244 3.88 -7.61 -83.69
C ALA A 244 3.55 -8.56 -82.53
N ALA A 245 3.47 -9.88 -82.77
CA ALA A 245 2.98 -10.85 -81.80
C ALA A 245 3.97 -11.21 -80.66
N SER A 246 5.28 -11.02 -80.84
CA SER A 246 6.28 -11.33 -79.79
C SER A 246 6.59 -10.14 -78.87
N LYS A 247 6.30 -8.90 -79.31
CA LYS A 247 6.36 -7.71 -78.46
C LYS A 247 5.24 -7.72 -77.43
N ASP A 248 4.03 -8.03 -77.87
CA ASP A 248 2.82 -8.07 -77.05
C ASP A 248 2.94 -9.05 -75.87
N ARG A 249 3.45 -10.26 -76.12
CA ARG A 249 3.72 -11.26 -75.06
C ARG A 249 4.78 -10.83 -74.05
N LYS A 250 5.76 -10.01 -74.44
CA LYS A 250 6.80 -9.50 -73.53
C LYS A 250 6.26 -8.38 -72.65
N GLU A 251 5.43 -7.50 -73.20
CA GLU A 251 4.74 -6.46 -72.45
C GLU A 251 3.77 -7.07 -71.42
N ASP A 252 3.01 -8.09 -71.81
CA ASP A 252 2.11 -8.82 -70.89
C ASP A 252 2.85 -9.51 -69.73
N LEU A 253 4.01 -10.11 -70.00
CA LEU A 253 4.83 -10.72 -68.95
C LEU A 253 5.42 -9.67 -67.99
N LEU A 254 5.79 -8.49 -68.50
CA LEU A 254 6.26 -7.37 -67.70
C LEU A 254 5.15 -6.79 -66.83
N LEU A 255 3.96 -6.60 -67.39
CA LEU A 255 2.78 -6.13 -66.66
C LEU A 255 2.37 -7.12 -65.57
N LYS A 256 2.46 -8.43 -65.85
CA LYS A 256 2.17 -9.46 -64.87
C LYS A 256 3.19 -9.49 -63.73
N ALA A 257 4.48 -9.31 -64.03
CA ALA A 257 5.54 -9.21 -63.01
C ALA A 257 5.37 -7.95 -62.15
N GLN A 258 5.01 -6.82 -62.78
CA GLN A 258 4.75 -5.57 -62.08
C GLN A 258 3.49 -5.68 -61.18
N ALA A 259 2.45 -6.38 -61.65
CA ALA A 259 1.24 -6.62 -60.85
C ALA A 259 1.53 -7.49 -59.62
N THR A 260 2.36 -8.53 -59.74
CA THR A 260 2.77 -9.35 -58.59
C THR A 260 3.61 -8.57 -57.60
N GLU A 261 4.53 -7.72 -58.07
CA GLU A 261 5.33 -6.86 -57.19
C GLU A 261 4.46 -5.83 -56.43
N ILE A 262 3.47 -5.23 -57.10
CA ILE A 262 2.51 -4.32 -56.47
C ILE A 262 1.68 -5.05 -55.41
N GLU A 263 1.23 -6.27 -55.68
CA GLU A 263 0.49 -7.09 -54.73
C GLU A 263 1.34 -7.42 -53.49
N GLU A 264 2.60 -7.82 -53.68
CA GLU A 264 3.54 -8.08 -52.58
C GLU A 264 3.85 -6.82 -51.74
N LEU A 265 4.06 -5.67 -52.41
CA LEU A 265 4.27 -4.39 -51.73
C LEU A 265 3.04 -3.97 -50.92
N LYS A 266 1.84 -4.23 -51.44
CA LYS A 266 0.58 -3.96 -50.75
C LYS A 266 0.43 -4.83 -49.50
N GLN A 267 0.70 -6.13 -49.60
CA GLN A 267 0.70 -7.03 -48.44
C GLN A 267 1.72 -6.61 -47.37
N LYS A 268 2.93 -6.17 -47.79
CA LYS A 268 3.93 -5.61 -46.87
C LYS A 268 3.44 -4.30 -46.21
N ALA A 269 2.77 -3.43 -46.95
CA ALA A 269 2.21 -2.19 -46.42
C ALA A 269 1.11 -2.48 -45.38
N ASP A 270 0.23 -3.45 -45.65
CA ASP A 270 -0.81 -3.88 -44.72
C ASP A 270 -0.20 -4.48 -43.44
N ALA A 271 0.78 -5.38 -43.57
CA ALA A 271 1.48 -5.97 -42.42
C ALA A 271 2.26 -4.93 -41.59
N LEU A 272 2.90 -3.95 -42.25
CA LEU A 272 3.56 -2.85 -41.55
C LEU A 272 2.57 -1.94 -40.83
N THR A 273 1.39 -1.72 -41.41
CA THR A 273 0.34 -0.92 -40.78
C THR A 273 -0.21 -1.60 -39.53
N GLU A 274 -0.45 -2.91 -39.60
CA GLU A 274 -0.87 -3.71 -38.44
C GLU A 274 0.20 -3.71 -37.34
N SER A 275 1.47 -3.94 -37.70
CA SER A 275 2.59 -3.89 -36.75
C SER A 275 2.74 -2.51 -36.09
N LYS A 276 2.55 -1.43 -36.86
CA LYS A 276 2.54 -0.06 -36.34
C LYS A 276 1.43 0.15 -35.32
N GLU A 277 0.20 -0.29 -35.62
CA GLU A 277 -0.94 -0.18 -34.71
C GLU A 277 -0.70 -0.98 -33.41
N GLN A 278 -0.13 -2.18 -33.51
CA GLN A 278 0.26 -2.98 -32.34
C GLN A 278 1.37 -2.32 -31.50
N LEU A 279 2.31 -1.60 -32.12
CA LEU A 279 3.33 -0.84 -31.40
C LEU A 279 2.74 0.40 -30.74
N GLU A 280 1.83 1.10 -31.40
CA GLU A 280 1.16 2.29 -30.89
C GLU A 280 0.30 1.96 -29.66
N THR A 281 -0.45 0.85 -29.70
CA THR A 281 -1.20 0.35 -28.54
C THR A 281 -0.30 -0.05 -27.37
N ARG A 282 0.86 -0.69 -27.62
CA ARG A 282 1.85 -0.95 -26.56
C ARG A 282 2.44 0.33 -26.00
N ASN A 283 2.75 1.30 -26.85
CA ASN A 283 3.31 2.59 -26.42
C ASN A 283 2.33 3.35 -25.53
N GLN A 284 1.05 3.37 -25.90
CA GLN A 284 -0.02 3.96 -25.11
C GLN A 284 -0.14 3.32 -23.71
N LYS A 285 -0.09 1.98 -23.62
CA LYS A 285 -0.08 1.26 -22.33
C LYS A 285 1.13 1.62 -21.47
N LEU A 286 2.32 1.63 -22.07
CA LEU A 286 3.54 2.03 -21.36
C LEU A 286 3.48 3.47 -20.86
N ALA A 287 2.87 4.38 -21.63
CA ALA A 287 2.66 5.76 -21.22
C ALA A 287 1.67 5.86 -20.03
N GLU A 288 0.60 5.08 -20.04
CA GLU A 288 -0.35 4.97 -18.94
C GLU A 288 0.30 4.41 -17.67
N GLU A 289 1.04 3.31 -17.77
CA GLU A 289 1.81 2.71 -16.68
C GLU A 289 2.87 3.67 -16.11
N SER A 290 3.57 4.41 -16.98
CA SER A 290 4.52 5.44 -16.56
C SER A 290 3.83 6.58 -15.79
N SER A 291 2.66 7.01 -16.25
CA SER A 291 1.86 8.04 -15.56
C SER A 291 1.37 7.54 -14.20
N TYR A 292 0.97 6.28 -14.10
CA TYR A 292 0.54 5.64 -12.86
C TYR A 292 1.69 5.52 -11.86
N ALA A 293 2.85 5.01 -12.30
CA ALA A 293 4.06 4.93 -11.49
C ALA A 293 4.51 6.31 -10.98
N LYS A 294 4.43 7.35 -11.82
CA LYS A 294 4.71 8.74 -11.43
C LYS A 294 3.72 9.24 -10.38
N GLY A 295 2.44 8.90 -10.50
CA GLY A 295 1.42 9.20 -9.49
C GLY A 295 1.74 8.54 -8.15
N LEU A 296 2.07 7.26 -8.15
CA LEU A 296 2.46 6.50 -6.96
C LEU A 296 3.71 7.09 -6.28
N ALA A 297 4.74 7.39 -7.08
CA ALA A 297 5.97 8.02 -6.60
C ALA A 297 5.70 9.42 -6.01
N SER A 298 4.81 10.20 -6.62
CA SER A 298 4.41 11.51 -6.09
C SER A 298 3.65 11.38 -4.77
N ALA A 299 2.77 10.39 -4.62
CA ALA A 299 2.07 10.13 -3.35
C ALA A 299 3.06 9.73 -2.24
N ALA A 300 3.95 8.77 -2.54
CA ALA A 300 4.99 8.35 -1.61
C ALA A 300 5.92 9.50 -1.21
N ALA A 301 6.28 10.39 -2.15
CA ALA A 301 7.10 11.56 -1.85
C ALA A 301 6.41 12.55 -0.89
N VAL A 302 5.08 12.71 -0.99
CA VAL A 302 4.30 13.55 -0.07
C VAL A 302 4.25 12.92 1.33
N GLU A 303 4.04 11.61 1.43
CA GLU A 303 4.04 10.88 2.71
C GLU A 303 5.42 10.94 3.40
N LEU A 304 6.50 10.68 2.65
CA LEU A 304 7.86 10.81 3.18
C LEU A 304 8.15 12.23 3.67
N LYS A 305 7.66 13.24 2.96
CA LYS A 305 7.77 14.64 3.41
C LYS A 305 7.02 14.86 4.72
N ALA A 306 5.78 14.39 4.83
CA ALA A 306 4.99 14.51 6.06
C ALA A 306 5.67 13.81 7.26
N LEU A 307 6.17 12.59 7.07
CA LEU A 307 6.93 11.86 8.08
C LEU A 307 8.22 12.60 8.48
N SER A 308 8.95 13.16 7.51
CA SER A 308 10.16 13.95 7.81
C SER A 308 9.85 15.20 8.65
N GLU A 309 8.72 15.85 8.40
CA GLU A 309 8.25 16.99 9.19
C GLU A 309 7.85 16.58 10.61
N GLU A 310 7.24 15.40 10.79
CA GLU A 310 6.92 14.84 12.10
C GLU A 310 8.18 14.45 12.90
N VAL A 311 9.14 13.79 12.26
CA VAL A 311 10.45 13.48 12.86
C VAL A 311 11.15 14.76 13.30
N ALA A 312 11.14 15.81 12.48
CA ALA A 312 11.71 17.10 12.84
C ALA A 312 10.99 17.73 14.05
N LYS A 313 9.65 17.64 14.14
CA LYS A 313 8.88 18.13 15.31
C LYS A 313 9.24 17.36 16.58
N LEU A 314 9.32 16.04 16.52
CA LEU A 314 9.70 15.19 17.65
C LEU A 314 11.14 15.46 18.09
N MET A 315 12.06 15.64 17.14
CA MET A 315 13.45 15.98 17.43
C MET A 315 13.56 17.33 18.17
N ASN A 316 12.85 18.37 17.70
CA ASN A 316 12.80 19.66 18.39
C ASN A 316 12.17 19.56 19.79
N HIS A 317 11.15 18.71 19.96
CA HIS A 317 10.55 18.48 21.27
C HIS A 317 11.52 17.78 22.23
N ASN A 318 12.23 16.74 21.76
CA ASN A 318 13.26 16.05 22.54
C ASN A 318 14.42 16.97 22.91
N GLU A 319 14.86 17.85 22.01
CA GLU A 319 15.88 18.86 22.29
C GLU A 319 15.40 19.82 23.39
N ARG A 320 14.14 20.28 23.32
CA ARG A 320 13.54 21.13 24.36
C ARG A 320 13.46 20.43 25.71
N LEU A 321 12.97 19.19 25.76
CA LEU A 321 12.93 18.40 27.00
C LEU A 321 14.33 18.19 27.57
N THR A 322 15.33 17.94 26.72
CA THR A 322 16.73 17.81 27.14
C THR A 322 17.27 19.13 27.69
N ALA A 323 16.95 20.26 27.06
CA ALA A 323 17.29 21.58 27.56
C ALA A 323 16.60 21.88 28.91
N GLU A 324 15.35 21.48 29.10
CA GLU A 324 14.62 21.63 30.37
C GLU A 324 15.20 20.74 31.48
N LEU A 325 15.54 19.48 31.18
CA LEU A 325 16.19 18.58 32.14
C LEU A 325 17.56 19.10 32.57
N THR A 326 18.35 19.62 31.63
CA THR A 326 19.65 20.24 31.94
C THR A 326 19.48 21.54 32.71
N ALA A 327 18.49 22.37 32.38
CA ALA A 327 18.16 23.58 33.14
C ALA A 327 17.70 23.27 34.56
N LEU A 328 16.89 22.22 34.77
CA LEU A 328 16.45 21.78 36.08
C LEU A 328 17.64 21.26 36.92
N LYS A 329 18.55 20.51 36.31
CA LYS A 329 19.79 20.02 36.94
C LYS A 329 20.75 21.16 37.29
N ASN A 330 20.79 22.21 36.49
CA ASN A 330 21.61 23.40 36.72
C ASN A 330 20.86 24.48 37.54
N SER A 331 19.58 24.27 37.86
CA SER A 331 18.84 25.14 38.77
C SER A 331 19.38 24.94 40.18
N PRO A 332 19.84 25.99 40.87
CA PRO A 332 20.34 25.85 42.23
C PRO A 332 19.15 25.45 43.09
N THR A 333 19.13 24.18 43.50
CA THR A 333 18.15 23.62 44.39
C THR A 333 18.16 24.43 45.69
N GLN A 334 17.21 25.36 45.78
CA GLN A 334 16.90 26.08 47.01
C GLN A 334 16.15 25.13 47.95
N ARG A 335 16.86 24.16 48.52
CA ARG A 335 16.41 23.49 49.74
C ARG A 335 16.68 24.43 50.92
N ARG A 336 15.61 25.09 51.39
CA ARG A 336 15.47 25.63 52.75
C ARG A 336 15.57 24.45 53.75
N THR A 337 16.07 24.55 54.99
CA THR A 337 15.71 25.49 56.07
C THR A 337 16.74 25.43 57.21
N GLY A 338 17.04 26.59 57.82
CA GLY A 338 17.77 26.65 59.10
C GLY A 338 18.06 28.07 59.61
N SER A 339 17.02 28.75 60.12
CA SER A 339 17.07 29.90 61.06
C SER A 339 17.38 31.32 60.55
N ALA A 340 16.58 32.23 61.13
CA ALA A 340 16.84 33.65 61.43
C ALA A 340 16.26 34.78 60.55
N VAL A 341 15.13 35.33 61.06
CA VAL A 341 14.91 36.74 61.42
C VAL A 341 14.78 37.83 60.31
N ARG A 342 13.59 38.48 60.35
CA ARG A 342 13.21 39.88 60.04
C ARG A 342 12.89 40.35 58.61
N ASN A 343 11.63 40.82 58.53
CA ASN A 343 11.11 42.07 57.93
C ASN A 343 11.22 42.30 56.41
N GLY A 344 10.07 42.68 55.80
CA GLY A 344 10.09 43.67 54.71
C GLY A 344 9.14 43.46 53.51
N ARG A 345 7.82 43.60 53.71
CA ARG A 345 6.87 44.38 52.89
C ARG A 345 7.29 44.80 51.45
N ARG A 346 6.84 44.07 50.40
CA ARG A 346 6.09 44.55 49.19
C ARG A 346 6.06 43.47 48.09
N ASP A 347 5.08 43.60 47.20
CA ASP A 347 4.89 42.90 45.91
C ASP A 347 4.16 41.55 45.91
N ASN A 348 2.83 41.64 46.01
CA ASN A 348 1.88 40.54 45.82
C ASN A 348 0.81 40.85 44.74
N HIS A 349 1.17 41.49 43.61
CA HIS A 349 0.17 41.89 42.60
C HIS A 349 0.48 41.67 41.11
N MET A 350 1.42 40.80 40.73
CA MET A 350 1.73 40.56 39.29
C MET A 350 1.78 39.10 38.82
N LYS A 351 1.41 38.11 39.65
CA LYS A 351 1.49 36.67 39.27
C LYS A 351 0.16 35.91 39.12
N ARG A 352 -0.99 36.56 39.30
CA ARG A 352 -2.31 35.90 39.11
C ARG A 352 -2.88 36.02 37.69
N GLN A 353 -2.34 36.88 36.83
CA GLN A 353 -2.90 37.11 35.50
C GLN A 353 -2.43 36.06 34.47
N ASP A 354 -1.20 35.56 34.56
CA ASP A 354 -0.67 34.55 33.63
C ASP A 354 -1.23 33.13 33.85
N GLN A 355 -1.55 32.74 35.09
CA GLN A 355 -2.17 31.42 35.34
C GLN A 355 -3.64 31.37 34.87
N ALA A 356 -4.35 32.50 34.91
CA ALA A 356 -5.72 32.59 34.39
C ALA A 356 -5.74 32.59 32.85
N GLY A 357 -4.72 33.20 32.21
CA GLY A 357 -4.52 33.17 30.76
C GLY A 357 -4.23 31.76 30.24
N ALA A 358 -3.26 31.06 30.84
CA ALA A 358 -2.89 29.70 30.46
C ALA A 358 -4.04 28.69 30.65
N ALA A 359 -4.82 28.80 31.73
CA ALA A 359 -6.00 27.98 31.94
C ALA A 359 -7.13 28.28 30.93
N SER A 360 -7.23 29.52 30.46
CA SER A 360 -8.19 29.91 29.42
C SER A 360 -7.75 29.48 28.02
N GLU A 361 -6.46 29.46 27.75
CA GLU A 361 -5.87 28.99 26.49
C GLU A 361 -6.02 27.48 26.36
N LEU A 362 -5.70 26.72 27.43
CA LEU A 362 -5.91 25.28 27.48
C LEU A 362 -7.40 24.89 27.27
N LYS A 363 -8.34 25.63 27.86
CA LYS A 363 -9.78 25.42 27.62
C LYS A 363 -10.17 25.67 26.16
N ARG A 364 -9.55 26.65 25.51
CA ARG A 364 -9.77 26.94 24.08
C ARG A 364 -9.20 25.83 23.21
N GLU A 365 -8.00 25.33 23.54
CA GLU A 365 -7.38 24.20 22.85
C GLU A 365 -8.21 22.92 22.97
N PHE A 366 -8.75 22.61 24.16
CA PHE A 366 -9.68 21.50 24.35
C PHE A 366 -10.94 21.64 23.49
N ALA A 367 -11.50 22.85 23.37
CA ALA A 367 -12.67 23.09 22.53
C ALA A 367 -12.35 22.88 21.04
N VAL A 368 -11.20 23.37 20.56
CA VAL A 368 -10.74 23.16 19.17
C VAL A 368 -10.43 21.68 18.92
N SER A 369 -9.85 20.98 19.88
CA SER A 369 -9.58 19.54 19.77
C SER A 369 -10.88 18.74 19.66
N ARG A 370 -11.89 19.06 20.47
CA ARG A 370 -13.20 18.43 20.42
C ARG A 370 -13.93 18.74 19.11
N GLU A 371 -13.83 19.97 18.59
CA GLU A 371 -14.41 20.33 17.30
C GLU A 371 -13.73 19.57 16.16
N ARG A 372 -12.41 19.41 16.20
CA ARG A 372 -11.66 18.59 15.25
C ARG A 372 -12.07 17.12 15.31
N GLU A 373 -12.28 16.58 16.51
CA GLU A 373 -12.78 15.21 16.70
C GLU A 373 -14.16 15.03 16.07
N LEU A 374 -15.09 15.95 16.31
CA LEU A 374 -16.41 15.94 15.67
C LEU A 374 -16.33 16.05 14.14
N GLN A 375 -15.39 16.82 13.60
CA GLN A 375 -15.15 16.89 12.15
C GLN A 375 -14.63 15.56 11.59
N TYR A 376 -13.74 14.87 12.30
CA TYR A 376 -13.27 13.54 11.89
C TYR A 376 -14.37 12.50 11.99
N GLU A 377 -15.20 12.51 13.04
CA GLU A 377 -16.37 11.63 13.14
C GLU A 377 -17.36 11.87 11.99
N ALA A 378 -17.67 13.13 11.67
CA ALA A 378 -18.54 13.47 10.56
C ALA A 378 -17.96 13.04 9.20
N ALA A 379 -16.67 13.27 8.97
CA ALA A 379 -15.99 12.85 7.75
C ALA A 379 -15.96 11.31 7.60
N LEU A 380 -15.82 10.58 8.70
CA LEU A 380 -15.86 9.12 8.69
C LEU A 380 -17.26 8.60 8.31
N ILE A 381 -18.31 9.17 8.91
CA ILE A 381 -19.70 8.83 8.57
C ILE A 381 -20.00 9.14 7.10
N GLU A 382 -19.53 10.28 6.58
CA GLU A 382 -19.69 10.65 5.17
C GLU A 382 -18.94 9.70 4.23
N LYS A 383 -17.75 9.23 4.64
CA LYS A 383 -16.97 8.22 3.92
C LYS A 383 -17.73 6.90 3.85
N ASP A 384 -18.27 6.45 4.97
CA ASP A 384 -19.04 5.20 5.06
C ASP A 384 -20.31 5.27 4.22
N GLN A 385 -21.01 6.41 4.23
CA GLN A 385 -22.16 6.63 3.34
C GLN A 385 -21.78 6.50 1.86
N ARG A 386 -20.72 7.17 1.42
CA ARG A 386 -20.23 7.02 0.03
C ARG A 386 -19.83 5.60 -0.30
N GLU A 387 -19.18 4.90 0.62
CA GLU A 387 -18.79 3.50 0.43
C GLU A 387 -20.03 2.62 0.22
N THR A 388 -21.09 2.81 1.02
CA THR A 388 -22.36 2.07 0.84
C THR A 388 -23.07 2.41 -0.47
N GLU A 389 -23.02 3.67 -0.92
CA GLU A 389 -23.60 4.08 -2.20
C GLU A 389 -22.87 3.44 -3.39
N LEU A 390 -21.54 3.40 -3.35
CA LEU A 390 -20.72 2.75 -4.37
C LEU A 390 -20.96 1.24 -4.41
N LEU A 391 -21.06 0.59 -3.25
CA LEU A 391 -21.39 -0.84 -3.18
C LEU A 391 -22.77 -1.14 -3.80
N ARG A 392 -23.76 -0.28 -3.55
CA ARG A 392 -25.08 -0.38 -4.19
C ARG A 392 -24.98 -0.23 -5.71
N GLU A 393 -24.21 0.75 -6.20
CA GLU A 393 -24.03 0.98 -7.64
C GLU A 393 -23.34 -0.18 -8.35
N ILE A 394 -22.35 -0.81 -7.70
CA ILE A 394 -21.68 -2.02 -8.19
C ILE A 394 -22.69 -3.17 -8.33
N GLU A 395 -23.52 -3.41 -7.30
CA GLU A 395 -24.51 -4.48 -7.34
C GLU A 395 -25.58 -4.22 -8.42
N GLU A 396 -26.04 -2.98 -8.57
CA GLU A 396 -26.94 -2.60 -9.66
C GLU A 396 -26.30 -2.81 -11.04
N SER A 397 -25.01 -2.45 -11.20
CA SER A 397 -24.27 -2.66 -12.45
C SER A 397 -24.15 -4.15 -12.78
N LYS A 398 -23.84 -4.98 -11.78
CA LYS A 398 -23.74 -6.44 -11.93
C LYS A 398 -25.08 -7.05 -12.35
N GLN A 399 -26.19 -6.57 -11.79
CA GLN A 399 -27.52 -6.99 -12.21
C GLN A 399 -27.84 -6.58 -13.66
N ARG A 400 -27.47 -5.36 -14.06
CA ARG A 400 -27.60 -4.90 -15.46
C ARG A 400 -26.76 -5.73 -16.41
N GLU A 401 -25.52 -6.08 -16.04
CA GLU A 401 -24.64 -6.93 -16.84
C GLU A 401 -25.24 -8.33 -17.01
N SER A 402 -25.68 -8.96 -15.92
CA SER A 402 -26.35 -10.27 -15.98
C SER A 402 -27.61 -10.26 -16.86
N TYR A 403 -28.37 -9.16 -16.84
CA TYR A 403 -29.51 -8.97 -17.72
C TYR A 403 -29.10 -8.93 -19.20
N LEU A 404 -28.07 -8.15 -19.54
CA LEU A 404 -27.55 -8.05 -20.91
C LEU A 404 -26.94 -9.37 -21.41
N GLU A 405 -26.24 -10.11 -20.56
CA GLU A 405 -25.72 -11.44 -20.87
C GLU A 405 -26.86 -12.42 -21.21
N ASN A 406 -27.96 -12.37 -20.45
CA ASN A 406 -29.15 -13.17 -20.73
C ASN A 406 -29.80 -12.78 -22.06
N GLU A 407 -29.95 -11.48 -22.35
CA GLU A 407 -30.44 -11.03 -23.66
C GLU A 407 -29.54 -11.50 -24.81
N LEU A 408 -28.21 -11.41 -24.65
CA LEU A 408 -27.25 -11.92 -25.63
C LEU A 408 -27.40 -13.43 -25.82
N ALA A 409 -27.49 -14.22 -24.75
CA ALA A 409 -27.72 -15.65 -24.82
C ALA A 409 -29.03 -15.99 -25.56
N ASN A 410 -30.11 -15.25 -25.29
CA ASN A 410 -31.39 -15.40 -25.98
C ASN A 410 -31.27 -15.06 -27.48
N MET A 411 -30.57 -13.99 -27.83
CA MET A 411 -30.31 -13.64 -29.24
C MET A 411 -29.49 -14.73 -29.94
N TRP A 412 -28.46 -15.28 -29.29
CA TRP A 412 -27.68 -16.40 -29.84
C TRP A 412 -28.54 -17.64 -30.13
N VAL A 413 -29.49 -17.97 -29.23
CA VAL A 413 -30.44 -19.07 -29.44
C VAL A 413 -31.33 -18.79 -30.66
N ILE A 414 -31.81 -17.55 -30.82
CA ILE A 414 -32.62 -17.15 -31.99
C ILE A 414 -31.82 -17.27 -33.28
N VAL A 415 -30.58 -16.75 -33.30
CA VAL A 415 -29.67 -16.85 -34.45
C VAL A 415 -29.43 -18.32 -34.82
N ALA A 416 -29.18 -19.18 -33.83
CA ALA A 416 -28.99 -20.62 -34.07
C ALA A 416 -30.26 -21.28 -34.66
N LYS A 417 -31.45 -20.94 -34.17
CA LYS A 417 -32.73 -21.42 -34.71
C LYS A 417 -32.93 -20.98 -36.17
N LEU A 418 -32.64 -19.72 -36.49
CA LEU A 418 -32.76 -19.18 -37.85
C LEU A 418 -31.77 -19.83 -38.83
N LYS A 419 -30.53 -20.06 -38.40
CA LYS A 419 -29.54 -20.81 -39.21
C LYS A 419 -29.97 -22.25 -39.45
N LYS A 420 -30.57 -22.90 -38.44
CA LYS A 420 -31.11 -24.27 -38.58
C LYS A 420 -32.32 -24.32 -39.53
N SER A 421 -33.19 -23.31 -39.54
CA SER A 421 -34.29 -23.23 -40.51
C SER A 421 -33.80 -22.89 -41.92
N GLN A 422 -32.76 -22.06 -42.09
CA GLN A 422 -32.16 -21.76 -43.39
C GLN A 422 -31.42 -22.96 -44.01
N GLY A 423 -30.85 -23.85 -43.19
CA GLY A 423 -30.25 -25.10 -43.67
C GLY A 423 -31.24 -26.18 -44.11
N GLY A 424 -32.56 -25.98 -43.90
CA GLY A 424 -33.61 -26.91 -44.32
C GLY A 424 -34.29 -26.56 -45.65
N GLU A 425 -34.10 -25.34 -46.16
CA GLU A 425 -34.72 -24.88 -47.41
C GLU A 425 -33.74 -24.79 -48.60
N MET A 426 -32.45 -25.07 -48.38
CA MET A 426 -31.41 -24.99 -49.42
C MET A 426 -30.98 -26.36 -49.97
N ASP A 427 -31.90 -27.35 -49.97
CA ASP A 427 -31.66 -28.69 -50.52
C ASP A 427 -32.84 -29.14 -51.42
N GLY A 428 -33.37 -28.22 -52.23
CA GLY A 428 -34.61 -28.46 -52.99
C GLY A 428 -34.81 -27.69 -54.30
N TYR A 429 -33.78 -27.11 -54.90
CA TYR A 429 -33.91 -26.48 -56.22
C TYR A 429 -32.65 -26.66 -57.06
N GLU A 430 -32.36 -27.93 -57.35
CA GLU A 430 -31.76 -28.28 -58.64
C GLU A 430 -32.85 -28.93 -59.48
N THR A 431 -33.00 -28.45 -60.73
CA THR A 431 -34.01 -28.83 -61.74
C THR A 431 -35.22 -27.89 -61.80
N THR A 432 -35.22 -26.93 -62.74
CA THR A 432 -35.88 -27.10 -64.05
C THR A 432 -35.60 -25.87 -64.93
N ARG A 433 -35.16 -26.17 -66.15
CA ARG A 433 -35.00 -25.26 -67.30
C ARG A 433 -36.31 -24.53 -67.66
N VAL A 434 -36.18 -23.57 -68.58
CA VAL A 434 -37.16 -23.12 -69.60
C VAL A 434 -37.70 -21.71 -69.37
N ALA A 435 -37.05 -20.79 -70.08
CA ALA A 435 -37.58 -19.85 -71.08
C ALA A 435 -38.72 -18.88 -70.76
N ALA A 436 -38.65 -17.79 -71.55
CA ALA A 436 -39.70 -16.87 -71.94
C ALA A 436 -39.83 -15.59 -71.09
N ASP A 437 -39.25 -14.53 -71.65
CA ASP A 437 -39.96 -13.33 -72.10
C ASP A 437 -40.94 -12.63 -71.15
N GLY A 438 -40.73 -11.32 -71.02
CA GLY A 438 -41.83 -10.39 -71.30
C GLY A 438 -42.16 -9.39 -70.20
N PHE A 439 -41.75 -8.14 -70.43
CA PHE A 439 -42.52 -6.89 -70.29
C PHE A 439 -43.31 -6.59 -68.99
N GLY A 440 -43.11 -5.37 -68.48
CA GLY A 440 -44.23 -4.65 -67.84
C GLY A 440 -43.89 -3.46 -66.93
N ILE A 441 -43.53 -2.33 -67.55
CA ILE A 441 -43.51 -0.93 -67.04
C ILE A 441 -42.36 -0.55 -66.10
#